data_AF-M3A4K1-F1
#
_entry.id   AF-M3A4K1-F1
#
_cell.length_a   1.000
_cell.length_b   1.000
_cell.length_c   1.000
_cell.angle_alpha   90.00
_cell.angle_beta   90.00
_cell.angle_gamma   90.00
#
_symmetry.space_group_name_H-M   'P 1'
#
loop_
_entity.id
_entity.type
_entity.pdbx_description
1 polymer ?
#
loop_
_entity_poly.entity_id
_entity_poly.type
_entity_poly.pdbx_seq_one_letter_code
_entity_poly.pdbx_strand_id
1 'polypeptide(L)'
;MDRLQSASHVLANNISILESALREAKRRQVVLDAQKPSQDHRDQIMFESGVEDAIQELQFHRNQIELIIGRLDRTTTTISNLISLRSSYNMERMTERSILEAKAVRIIALVTLLFLPPTFTSGFLDMDSLDISRSEGGHLIIDARPEFLFFLALTIPLMIVTVGGWLLWDWLSTRRRARLEEPSLHMHLSDEHVPASL
;
A
#
# COMPACT_ATOMS: atom_id res chain seq x y z
N MET A 1 -13.46 11.36 17.33
CA MET A 1 -14.75 11.90 16.81
C MET A 1 -15.87 11.85 17.83
N ASP A 2 -16.06 10.74 18.57
CA ASP A 2 -17.20 10.52 19.49
C ASP A 2 -17.50 11.64 20.50
N ARG A 3 -16.47 12.28 21.05
CA ARG A 3 -16.65 13.34 22.07
C ARG A 3 -17.27 14.63 21.50
N LEU A 4 -16.94 14.96 20.25
CA LEU A 4 -17.47 16.14 19.55
C LEU A 4 -18.92 15.93 19.08
N GLN A 5 -19.22 14.72 18.59
CA GLN A 5 -20.60 14.35 18.26
C GLN A 5 -21.48 14.27 19.51
N SER A 6 -20.97 13.71 20.61
CA SER A 6 -21.65 13.76 21.91
C SER A 6 -21.92 15.20 22.36
N ALA A 7 -20.94 16.10 22.26
CA ALA A 7 -21.11 17.49 22.63
C ALA A 7 -22.18 18.19 21.76
N SER A 8 -22.16 17.98 20.44
CA SER A 8 -23.18 18.50 19.53
C SER A 8 -24.58 17.98 19.87
N HIS A 9 -24.69 16.69 20.21
CA HIS A 9 -25.95 16.07 20.59
C HIS A 9 -26.49 16.63 21.92
N VAL A 10 -25.62 16.82 22.91
CA VAL A 10 -25.98 17.42 24.21
C VAL A 10 -26.43 18.87 24.03
N LEU A 11 -25.76 19.67 23.19
CA LEU A 11 -26.21 21.01 22.85
C LEU A 11 -27.58 21.01 22.18
N ALA A 12 -27.82 20.11 21.22
CA ALA A 12 -29.11 20.00 20.55
C ALA A 12 -30.24 19.64 21.53
N ASN A 13 -29.96 18.74 22.47
CA ASN A 13 -30.92 18.36 23.50
C ASN A 13 -31.23 19.55 24.43
N ASN A 14 -30.21 20.29 24.88
CA ASN A 14 -30.38 21.46 25.74
C ASN A 14 -31.19 22.58 25.06
N ILE A 15 -30.95 22.83 23.77
CA ILE A 15 -31.76 23.77 22.97
C ILE A 15 -33.23 23.33 22.95
N SER A 16 -33.52 22.05 22.72
CA SER A 16 -34.90 21.54 22.68
C SER A 16 -35.63 21.67 24.02
N ILE A 17 -34.90 21.51 25.13
CA ILE A 17 -35.43 21.66 26.49
C ILE A 17 -35.75 23.14 26.76
N LEU A 18 -34.84 24.04 26.40
CA LEU A 18 -35.03 25.49 26.54
C LEU A 18 -36.22 25.98 25.69
N GLU A 19 -36.34 25.53 24.44
CA GLU A 19 -37.49 25.85 23.59
C GLU A 19 -38.82 25.33 24.19
N SER A 20 -38.79 24.15 24.79
CA SER A 20 -39.97 23.56 25.42
C SER A 20 -40.35 24.29 26.71
N ALA A 21 -39.36 24.72 27.49
CA ALA A 21 -39.55 25.55 28.68
C ALA A 21 -40.09 26.95 28.31
N LEU A 22 -39.59 27.57 27.24
CA LEU A 22 -40.08 28.84 26.70
C LEU A 22 -41.55 28.71 26.24
N ARG A 23 -41.87 27.66 25.48
CA ARG A 23 -43.24 27.38 25.01
C ARG A 23 -44.22 27.18 26.17
N GLU A 24 -43.79 26.48 27.22
CA GLU A 24 -44.60 26.22 28.40
C GLU A 24 -44.77 27.49 29.26
N ALA A 25 -43.72 28.30 29.42
CA ALA A 25 -43.82 29.60 30.07
C ALA A 25 -44.82 30.51 29.34
N LYS A 26 -44.73 30.59 28.01
CA LYS A 26 -45.64 31.37 27.16
C LYS A 26 -47.09 30.88 27.25
N ARG A 27 -47.31 29.56 27.33
CA ARG A 27 -48.65 28.98 27.58
C ARG A 27 -49.21 29.39 28.94
N ARG A 28 -48.39 29.36 29.99
CA ARG A 28 -48.82 29.75 31.34
C ARG A 28 -49.12 31.25 31.43
N GLN A 29 -48.39 32.07 30.69
CA GLN A 29 -48.63 33.51 30.61
C GLN A 29 -50.01 33.83 30.05
N VAL A 30 -50.41 33.18 28.95
CA VAL A 30 -51.75 33.36 28.36
C VAL A 30 -52.87 33.02 29.34
N VAL A 31 -52.63 32.08 30.26
CA VAL A 31 -53.60 31.72 31.32
C VAL A 31 -53.56 32.70 32.49
N LEU A 32 -52.39 33.19 32.87
CA LEU A 32 -52.19 34.13 34.00
C LEU A 32 -52.58 35.59 33.66
N ASP A 33 -52.46 35.99 32.39
CA ASP A 33 -52.91 37.30 31.88
C ASP A 33 -54.42 37.49 31.99
N ALA A 34 -55.19 36.41 32.05
CA ALA A 34 -56.61 36.47 32.31
C ALA A 34 -56.94 36.85 33.77
N GLN A 35 -55.96 36.89 34.70
CA GLN A 35 -56.25 36.91 36.14
C GLN A 35 -55.57 37.99 37.01
N LYS A 36 -54.47 38.66 36.63
CA LYS A 36 -54.03 40.01 37.15
C LYS A 36 -52.64 40.46 36.64
N PRO A 37 -52.38 41.75 36.30
CA PRO A 37 -51.24 42.11 35.44
C PRO A 37 -50.25 43.15 36.05
N SER A 38 -49.49 42.85 37.11
CA SER A 38 -48.60 43.92 37.64
C SER A 38 -47.22 43.56 38.19
N GLN A 39 -46.85 42.29 38.37
CA GLN A 39 -45.49 41.96 38.85
C GLN A 39 -44.90 40.72 38.17
N ASP A 40 -45.73 39.69 38.00
CA ASP A 40 -45.40 38.42 37.31
C ASP A 40 -44.92 38.64 35.85
N HIS A 41 -45.44 39.65 35.17
CA HIS A 41 -45.10 39.98 33.79
C HIS A 41 -43.65 40.44 33.57
N ARG A 42 -43.03 41.13 34.53
CA ARG A 42 -41.65 41.64 34.36
C ARG A 42 -40.64 40.52 34.52
N ASP A 43 -40.88 39.62 35.47
CA ASP A 43 -40.03 38.46 35.70
C ASP A 43 -40.14 37.47 34.53
N GLN A 44 -41.32 37.38 33.93
CA GLN A 44 -41.55 36.52 32.77
C GLN A 44 -40.92 37.05 31.47
N ILE A 45 -40.99 38.36 31.20
CA ILE A 45 -40.31 38.98 30.04
C ILE A 45 -38.79 38.86 30.18
N MET A 46 -38.25 39.02 31.40
CA MET A 46 -36.82 38.81 31.67
C MET A 46 -36.40 37.35 31.47
N PHE A 47 -37.25 36.39 31.86
CA PHE A 47 -37.02 34.98 31.61
C PHE A 47 -37.09 34.64 30.11
N GLU A 48 -38.07 35.16 29.37
CA GLU A 48 -38.21 34.94 27.92
C GLU A 48 -36.99 35.47 27.18
N SER A 49 -36.55 36.70 27.49
CA SER A 49 -35.31 37.28 26.93
C SER A 49 -34.06 36.47 27.29
N GLY A 50 -33.92 36.02 28.53
CA GLY A 50 -32.75 35.22 28.94
C GLY A 50 -32.68 33.85 28.30
N VAL A 51 -33.84 33.23 28.03
CA VAL A 51 -33.90 31.95 27.30
C VAL A 51 -33.62 32.15 25.81
N GLU A 52 -34.11 33.23 25.21
CA GLU A 52 -33.82 33.58 23.81
C GLU A 52 -32.32 33.83 23.60
N ASP A 53 -31.70 34.61 24.49
CA ASP A 53 -30.24 34.85 24.49
C ASP A 53 -29.45 33.55 24.65
N ALA A 54 -29.86 32.68 25.57
CA ALA A 54 -29.22 31.38 25.78
C ALA A 54 -29.35 30.44 24.57
N ILE A 55 -30.51 30.45 23.89
CA ILE A 55 -30.72 29.67 22.65
C ILE A 55 -29.82 30.21 21.54
N GLN A 56 -29.72 31.54 21.39
CA GLN A 56 -28.91 32.17 20.37
C GLN A 56 -27.41 31.90 20.59
N GLU A 57 -26.94 31.92 21.84
CA GLU A 57 -25.57 31.57 22.19
C GLU A 57 -25.26 30.10 21.94
N LEU A 58 -26.19 29.19 22.28
CA LEU A 58 -26.03 27.75 22.00
C LEU A 58 -26.06 27.44 20.51
N GLN A 59 -26.91 28.12 19.73
CA GLN A 59 -26.94 28.04 18.27
C GLN A 59 -25.60 28.50 17.67
N PHE A 60 -25.06 29.60 18.19
CA PHE A 60 -23.75 30.10 17.79
C PHE A 60 -22.63 29.08 18.07
N HIS A 61 -22.59 28.51 19.29
CA HIS A 61 -21.62 27.48 19.63
C HIS A 61 -21.75 26.21 18.78
N ARG A 62 -22.96 25.79 18.45
CA ARG A 62 -23.18 24.65 17.54
C ARG A 62 -22.61 24.92 16.15
N ASN A 63 -22.86 26.11 15.60
CA ASN A 63 -22.36 26.47 14.28
C ASN A 63 -20.82 26.53 14.26
N GLN A 64 -20.19 27.02 15.33
CA GLN A 64 -18.73 26.97 15.48
C GLN A 64 -18.18 25.54 15.52
N ILE A 65 -18.84 24.63 16.25
CA ILE A 65 -18.43 23.22 16.35
C ILE A 65 -18.52 22.52 15.00
N GLU A 66 -19.59 22.74 14.22
CA GLU A 66 -19.74 22.15 12.89
C GLU A 66 -18.64 22.62 11.91
N LEU A 67 -18.27 23.90 11.97
CA LEU A 67 -17.17 24.43 11.16
C LEU A 67 -15.83 23.79 11.53
N ILE A 68 -15.56 23.59 12.82
CA ILE A 68 -14.33 22.94 13.30
C ILE A 68 -14.29 21.48 12.85
N ILE A 69 -15.38 20.73 12.98
CA ILE A 69 -15.47 19.34 12.52
C ILE A 69 -15.22 19.26 11.01
N GLY A 70 -15.89 20.11 10.22
CA GLY A 70 -15.70 20.14 8.77
C GLY A 70 -14.28 20.54 8.34
N ARG A 71 -13.56 21.32 9.15
CA ARG A 71 -12.13 21.60 8.91
C ARG A 71 -11.25 20.40 9.28
N LEU A 72 -11.57 19.72 10.38
CA LEU A 72 -10.83 18.56 10.86
C LEU A 72 -10.89 17.39 9.87
N ASP A 73 -12.06 17.15 9.29
CA ASP A 73 -12.26 16.13 8.26
C ASP A 73 -11.39 16.42 7.02
N ARG A 74 -11.41 17.67 6.54
CA ARG A 74 -10.59 18.09 5.39
C ARG A 74 -9.09 17.93 5.66
N THR A 75 -8.63 18.29 6.86
CA THR A 75 -7.22 18.07 7.24
C THR A 75 -6.88 16.59 7.32
N THR A 76 -7.78 15.77 7.85
CA THR A 76 -7.57 14.31 7.98
C THR A 76 -7.48 13.66 6.61
N THR A 77 -8.39 13.98 5.69
CA THR A 77 -8.36 13.46 4.31
C THR A 77 -7.07 13.84 3.60
N THR A 78 -6.61 15.09 3.76
CA THR A 78 -5.36 15.56 3.14
C THR A 78 -4.16 14.80 3.69
N ILE A 79 -4.09 14.60 5.01
CA ILE A 79 -3.02 13.81 5.65
C ILE A 79 -3.05 12.36 5.14
N SER A 80 -4.21 11.72 5.07
CA SER A 80 -4.35 10.36 4.55
C SER A 80 -3.87 10.24 3.09
N ASN A 81 -4.19 11.23 2.25
CA ASN A 81 -3.73 11.28 0.86
C ASN A 81 -2.20 11.44 0.79
N LEU A 82 -1.63 12.32 1.61
CA LEU A 82 -0.17 12.51 1.68
C LEU A 82 0.56 11.25 2.16
N ILE A 83 0.01 10.54 3.15
CA ILE A 83 0.55 9.25 3.60
C ILE A 83 0.51 8.23 2.47
N SER A 84 -0.60 8.16 1.73
CA SER A 84 -0.76 7.24 0.60
C SER A 84 0.25 7.51 -0.51
N LEU A 85 0.44 8.79 -0.88
CA LEU A 85 1.45 9.21 -1.85
C LEU A 85 2.87 8.88 -1.36
N ARG A 86 3.17 9.16 -0.09
CA ARG A 86 4.48 8.85 0.49
C ARG A 86 4.73 7.34 0.54
N SER A 87 3.72 6.55 0.86
CA SER A 87 3.78 5.10 0.85
C SER A 87 4.05 4.58 -0.57
N SER A 88 3.35 5.11 -1.57
CA SER A 88 3.56 4.77 -2.98
C SER A 88 4.99 5.08 -3.43
N TYR A 89 5.52 6.27 -3.11
CA TYR A 89 6.91 6.62 -3.43
C TYR A 89 7.93 5.72 -2.72
N ASN A 90 7.71 5.43 -1.43
CA ASN A 90 8.58 4.50 -0.69
C ASN A 90 8.51 3.08 -1.28
N MET A 91 7.34 2.64 -1.74
CA MET A 91 7.14 1.34 -2.37
C MET A 91 7.82 1.25 -3.74
N GLU A 92 7.80 2.32 -4.53
CA GLU A 92 8.57 2.42 -5.78
C GLU A 92 10.07 2.26 -5.50
N ARG A 93 10.61 3.04 -4.55
CA ARG A 93 12.02 2.93 -4.14
C ARG A 93 12.38 1.56 -3.60
N MET A 94 11.50 0.93 -2.82
CA MET A 94 11.70 -0.42 -2.32
C MET A 94 11.68 -1.44 -3.47
N THR A 95 10.78 -1.28 -4.44
CA THR A 95 10.71 -2.13 -5.64
C THR A 95 11.97 -2.00 -6.49
N GLU A 96 12.48 -0.79 -6.71
CA GLU A 96 13.75 -0.55 -7.41
C GLU A 96 14.90 -1.31 -6.73
N ARG A 97 14.99 -1.21 -5.41
CA ARG A 97 16.00 -1.92 -4.61
C ARG A 97 15.81 -3.43 -4.68
N SER A 98 14.59 -3.93 -4.54
CA SER A 98 14.30 -5.37 -4.66
C SER A 98 14.61 -5.91 -6.06
N ILE A 99 14.44 -5.13 -7.13
CA ILE A 99 14.86 -5.52 -8.48
C ILE A 99 16.38 -5.66 -8.55
N LEU A 100 17.14 -4.73 -7.95
CA LEU A 100 18.60 -4.82 -7.89
C LEU A 100 19.06 -6.03 -7.07
N GLU A 101 18.45 -6.27 -5.91
CA GLU A 101 18.71 -7.44 -5.08
C GLU A 101 18.40 -8.75 -5.83
N ALA A 102 17.28 -8.82 -6.53
CA ALA A 102 16.91 -9.98 -7.34
C ALA A 102 17.90 -10.23 -8.49
N LYS A 103 18.45 -9.18 -9.11
CA LYS A 103 19.52 -9.30 -10.11
C LYS A 103 20.79 -9.89 -9.49
N ALA A 104 21.19 -9.43 -8.29
CA ALA A 104 22.35 -9.96 -7.60
C ALA A 104 22.19 -11.44 -7.23
N VAL A 105 21.01 -11.85 -6.73
CA VAL A 105 20.71 -13.26 -6.41
C VAL A 105 20.81 -14.15 -7.65
N ARG A 106 20.31 -13.67 -8.81
CA ARG A 106 20.44 -14.40 -10.07
C ARG A 106 21.91 -14.61 -10.47
N ILE A 107 22.76 -13.61 -10.28
CA ILE A 107 24.19 -13.72 -10.57
C ILE A 107 24.84 -14.76 -9.64
N ILE A 108 24.55 -14.70 -8.33
CA ILE A 108 25.08 -15.68 -7.37
C ILE A 108 24.66 -17.11 -7.77
N ALA A 109 23.38 -17.31 -8.11
CA ALA A 109 22.88 -18.60 -8.55
C ALA A 109 23.56 -19.11 -9.83
N LEU A 110 23.90 -18.22 -10.77
CA LEU A 110 24.67 -18.59 -11.97
C LEU A 110 26.09 -19.00 -11.63
N VAL A 111 26.74 -18.27 -10.71
CA VAL A 111 28.09 -18.61 -10.24
C VAL A 111 28.07 -19.97 -9.54
N THR A 112 27.13 -20.22 -8.64
CA THR A 112 27.04 -21.52 -7.96
C THR A 112 26.76 -22.66 -8.94
N LEU A 113 25.89 -22.45 -9.92
CA LEU A 113 25.56 -23.44 -10.95
C LEU A 113 26.75 -23.74 -11.88
N LEU A 114 27.64 -22.77 -12.11
CA LEU A 114 28.88 -22.98 -12.87
C LEU A 114 29.94 -23.75 -12.05
N PHE A 115 29.95 -23.55 -10.73
CA PHE A 115 30.90 -24.20 -9.82
C PHE A 115 30.45 -25.58 -9.35
N LEU A 116 29.16 -25.90 -9.38
CA LEU A 116 28.63 -27.18 -8.93
C LEU A 116 29.16 -28.38 -9.75
N PRO A 117 29.19 -28.34 -11.10
CA PRO A 117 29.65 -29.46 -11.92
C PRO A 117 31.12 -29.81 -11.70
N PRO A 118 32.08 -28.86 -11.75
CA PRO A 118 33.49 -29.16 -11.49
C PRO A 118 33.73 -29.68 -10.08
N THR A 119 33.01 -29.12 -9.09
CA THR A 119 33.14 -29.55 -7.68
C THR A 119 32.65 -30.99 -7.50
N PHE A 120 31.54 -31.36 -8.14
CA PHE A 120 31.04 -32.74 -8.14
C PHE A 120 32.02 -33.70 -8.82
N THR A 121 32.56 -33.33 -9.99
CA THR A 121 33.54 -34.18 -10.69
C THR A 121 34.84 -34.30 -9.91
N SER A 122 35.31 -33.24 -9.25
CA SER A 122 36.48 -33.28 -8.37
C SER A 122 36.28 -34.24 -7.20
N GLY A 123 35.11 -34.19 -6.54
CA GLY A 123 34.81 -35.12 -5.43
C GLY A 123 34.59 -36.56 -5.90
N PHE A 124 33.98 -36.75 -7.08
CA PHE A 124 33.81 -38.07 -7.67
C PHE A 124 35.16 -38.68 -8.08
N LEU A 125 36.07 -37.89 -8.66
CA LEU A 125 37.42 -38.33 -9.01
C LEU A 125 38.26 -38.63 -7.76
N ASP A 126 38.11 -37.84 -6.68
CA ASP A 126 38.76 -38.09 -5.39
C ASP A 126 38.24 -39.38 -4.70
N MET A 127 36.99 -39.76 -4.95
CA MET A 127 36.39 -41.01 -4.44
C MET A 127 36.60 -42.24 -5.34
N ASP A 128 36.71 -42.07 -6.67
CA ASP A 128 36.72 -43.16 -7.66
C ASP A 128 38.10 -43.38 -8.34
N SER A 129 39.03 -42.43 -8.24
CA SER A 129 40.25 -42.43 -9.06
C SER A 129 41.54 -42.38 -8.24
N LEU A 130 41.83 -43.47 -7.51
CA LEU A 130 43.22 -43.89 -7.25
C LEU A 130 43.27 -45.42 -7.05
N ASP A 131 43.14 -46.20 -8.12
CA ASP A 131 43.76 -47.54 -8.13
C ASP A 131 45.14 -47.43 -8.80
N ILE A 132 46.19 -47.36 -7.97
CA ILE A 132 47.57 -47.34 -8.43
C ILE A 132 47.95 -48.79 -8.76
N SER A 133 47.62 -49.23 -9.96
CA SER A 133 48.20 -50.47 -10.49
C SER A 133 49.69 -50.24 -10.78
N ARG A 134 50.53 -50.71 -9.86
CA ARG A 134 51.99 -50.72 -9.95
C ARG A 134 52.39 -51.77 -10.99
N SER A 135 52.75 -51.36 -12.20
CA SER A 135 53.45 -52.26 -13.13
C SER A 135 54.90 -52.43 -12.67
N GLU A 136 55.41 -53.66 -12.67
CA GLU A 136 56.69 -54.11 -12.09
C GLU A 136 57.98 -53.56 -12.76
N GLY A 137 57.93 -52.41 -13.44
CA GLY A 137 58.99 -51.98 -14.36
C GLY A 137 59.69 -50.65 -14.06
N GLY A 138 59.40 -49.97 -12.94
CA GLY A 138 60.22 -48.81 -12.49
C GLY A 138 60.30 -47.59 -13.43
N HIS A 139 59.43 -47.47 -14.43
CA HIS A 139 59.35 -46.29 -15.30
C HIS A 139 58.07 -45.50 -15.04
N LEU A 140 58.24 -44.28 -14.54
CA LEU A 140 57.17 -43.29 -14.39
C LEU A 140 56.92 -42.63 -15.75
N ILE A 141 56.05 -43.22 -16.57
CA ILE A 141 55.59 -42.59 -17.81
C ILE A 141 54.47 -41.62 -17.41
N ILE A 142 54.72 -40.33 -17.57
CA ILE A 142 53.71 -39.27 -17.48
C ILE A 142 52.94 -39.30 -18.80
N ASP A 143 52.06 -40.28 -18.95
CA ASP A 143 51.04 -40.26 -19.99
C ASP A 143 49.90 -39.36 -19.51
N ALA A 144 49.41 -38.47 -20.39
CA ALA A 144 48.23 -37.67 -20.13
C ALA A 144 47.05 -38.64 -19.94
N ARG A 145 46.74 -38.95 -18.67
CA ARG A 145 45.85 -40.05 -18.33
C ARG A 145 44.45 -39.86 -18.96
N PRO A 146 43.81 -40.94 -19.46
CA PRO A 146 42.47 -40.89 -20.05
C PRO A 146 41.39 -40.36 -19.10
N GLU A 147 41.67 -40.28 -17.80
CA GLU A 147 40.85 -39.67 -16.77
C GLU A 147 40.60 -38.17 -17.01
N PHE A 148 41.58 -37.44 -17.58
CA PHE A 148 41.40 -36.02 -17.93
C PHE A 148 40.46 -35.81 -19.11
N LEU A 149 40.49 -36.73 -20.09
CA LEU A 149 39.53 -36.73 -21.21
C LEU A 149 38.12 -37.09 -20.73
N PHE A 150 37.98 -37.96 -19.72
CA PHE A 150 36.69 -38.27 -19.10
C PHE A 150 36.15 -37.10 -18.27
N PHE A 151 37.02 -36.43 -17.52
CA PHE A 151 36.71 -35.16 -16.85
C PHE A 151 36.18 -34.13 -17.85
N LEU A 152 36.88 -33.92 -18.96
CA LEU A 152 36.45 -33.00 -20.00
C LEU A 152 35.15 -33.45 -20.67
N ALA A 153 35.00 -34.75 -20.94
CA ALA A 153 33.82 -35.34 -21.57
C ALA A 153 32.56 -35.28 -20.69
N LEU A 154 32.69 -35.23 -19.36
CA LEU A 154 31.55 -35.07 -18.44
C LEU A 154 31.23 -33.59 -18.16
N THR A 155 32.27 -32.74 -18.10
CA THR A 155 32.12 -31.33 -17.75
C THR A 155 31.54 -30.51 -18.91
N ILE A 156 31.95 -30.80 -20.15
CA ILE A 156 31.46 -30.12 -21.36
C ILE A 156 29.94 -30.27 -21.54
N PRO A 157 29.33 -31.48 -21.54
CA PRO A 157 27.89 -31.62 -21.71
C PRO A 157 27.12 -31.03 -20.53
N LEU A 158 27.66 -31.11 -19.31
CA LEU A 158 27.01 -30.54 -18.14
C LEU A 158 27.03 -29.00 -18.15
N MET A 159 28.10 -28.41 -18.69
CA MET A 159 28.18 -26.98 -18.99
C MET A 159 27.20 -26.58 -20.10
N ILE A 160 27.07 -27.38 -21.16
CA ILE A 160 26.09 -27.15 -22.24
C ILE A 160 24.66 -27.25 -21.73
N VAL A 161 24.32 -28.20 -20.85
CA VAL A 161 22.97 -28.30 -20.27
C VAL A 161 22.68 -27.12 -19.36
N THR A 162 23.67 -26.69 -18.59
CA THR A 162 23.57 -25.55 -17.67
C THR A 162 23.37 -24.23 -18.42
N VAL A 163 24.28 -23.93 -19.34
CA VAL A 163 24.26 -22.70 -20.14
C VAL A 163 23.12 -22.73 -21.16
N GLY A 164 22.89 -23.89 -21.80
CA GLY A 164 21.80 -24.11 -22.74
C GLY A 164 20.43 -24.03 -22.08
N GLY A 165 20.26 -24.60 -20.89
CA GLY A 165 19.04 -24.46 -20.10
C GLY A 165 18.77 -23.01 -19.69
N TRP A 166 19.81 -22.28 -19.29
CA TRP A 166 19.69 -20.85 -18.98
C TRP A 166 19.36 -20.01 -20.22
N LEU A 167 20.07 -20.20 -21.34
CA LEU A 167 19.82 -19.49 -22.60
C LEU A 167 18.43 -19.80 -23.16
N LEU A 168 17.99 -21.06 -23.09
CA LEU A 168 16.67 -21.47 -23.57
C LEU A 168 15.56 -20.88 -22.70
N TRP A 169 15.76 -20.85 -21.37
CA TRP A 169 14.84 -20.19 -20.45
C TRP A 169 14.77 -18.68 -20.67
N ASP A 170 15.94 -18.03 -20.80
CA ASP A 170 16.03 -16.59 -21.02
C ASP A 170 15.31 -16.23 -22.31
N TRP A 171 15.62 -16.91 -23.42
CA TRP A 171 15.01 -16.71 -24.73
C TRP A 171 13.48 -16.96 -24.75
N LEU A 172 13.00 -18.00 -24.06
CA LEU A 172 11.55 -18.22 -23.89
C LEU A 172 10.90 -17.12 -23.06
N SER A 173 11.58 -16.63 -22.03
CA SER A 173 11.06 -15.60 -21.13
C SER A 173 11.01 -14.21 -21.79
N THR A 174 11.97 -13.87 -22.64
CA THR A 174 11.97 -12.61 -23.40
C THR A 174 10.81 -12.58 -24.41
N ARG A 175 10.55 -13.72 -25.08
CA ARG A 175 9.44 -13.84 -26.05
C ARG A 175 8.05 -13.74 -25.40
N ARG A 176 7.92 -14.14 -24.13
CA ARG A 176 6.65 -14.01 -23.39
C ARG A 176 6.39 -12.57 -22.95
N ARG A 177 7.43 -11.78 -22.67
CA ARG A 177 7.31 -10.36 -22.29
C ARG A 177 6.85 -9.49 -23.46
N ALA A 178 7.38 -9.74 -24.66
CA ALA A 178 7.02 -8.98 -25.87
C ALA A 178 5.54 -9.11 -26.30
N ARG A 179 4.81 -10.16 -25.87
CA ARG A 179 3.39 -10.35 -26.22
C ARG A 179 2.40 -9.65 -25.27
N LEU A 180 2.88 -9.07 -24.17
CA LEU A 180 2.03 -8.42 -23.17
C LEU A 180 1.98 -6.89 -23.31
N GLU A 181 2.85 -6.30 -24.13
CA GLU A 181 2.94 -4.83 -24.32
C GLU A 181 2.13 -4.30 -25.52
N GLU A 182 1.59 -5.15 -26.39
CA GLU A 182 0.86 -4.72 -27.61
C GLU A 182 -0.69 -4.57 -27.55
N PRO A 183 -1.48 -4.96 -26.53
CA PRO A 183 -2.94 -4.74 -26.61
C PRO A 183 -3.44 -3.34 -26.24
N SER A 184 -2.66 -2.49 -25.57
CA SER A 184 -3.18 -1.25 -24.96
C SER A 184 -3.01 0.02 -25.80
N LEU A 185 -2.18 0.01 -26.84
CA LEU A 185 -1.93 1.21 -27.66
C LEU A 185 -2.99 1.42 -28.76
N HIS A 186 -3.76 0.38 -29.12
CA HIS A 186 -4.79 0.46 -30.16
C HIS A 186 -6.18 0.90 -29.66
N MET A 187 -6.40 1.08 -28.35
CA MET A 187 -7.71 1.52 -27.82
C MET A 187 -7.83 3.05 -27.67
N HIS A 188 -6.70 3.78 -27.66
CA HIS A 188 -6.70 5.23 -27.36
C HIS A 188 -6.82 6.15 -28.57
N LEU A 189 -6.86 5.62 -29.80
CA LEU A 189 -7.01 6.41 -31.03
C LEU A 189 -8.41 6.38 -31.65
N SER A 190 -9.37 5.68 -31.03
CA SER A 190 -10.75 5.62 -31.54
C SER A 190 -11.69 6.69 -30.99
N ASP A 191 -11.21 7.59 -30.13
CA ASP A 191 -12.05 8.64 -29.50
C ASP A 191 -11.77 10.06 -30.02
N GLU A 192 -11.03 10.19 -31.13
CA GLU A 192 -10.89 11.46 -31.85
C GLU A 192 -11.72 11.43 -33.14
N HIS A 193 -13.04 11.34 -32.98
CA HIS A 193 -14.00 11.80 -33.98
C HIS A 193 -14.63 13.10 -33.47
N VAL A 194 -13.93 14.19 -33.77
CA VAL A 194 -14.45 15.55 -33.72
C VAL A 194 -15.57 15.68 -34.76
N PRO A 195 -16.83 16.02 -34.38
CA PRO A 195 -17.85 16.33 -35.37
C PRO A 195 -17.55 17.71 -35.97
N ALA A 196 -17.03 17.72 -37.19
CA ALA A 196 -17.01 18.88 -38.06
C ALA A 196 -18.15 18.74 -39.07
N SER A 197 -19.27 19.44 -38.86
CA SER A 197 -20.01 20.19 -39.90
C SER A 197 -21.47 20.49 -39.51
N LEU A 198 -21.80 21.78 -39.61
CA LEU A 198 -23.07 22.41 -40.03
C LEU A 198 -24.31 22.28 -39.12
#